data_AF-A0AAP9GD27-F1
#
_entry.id   AF-A0AAP9GD27-F1
#
_cell.length_a   1.000
_cell.length_b   1.000
_cell.length_c   1.000
_cell.angle_alpha   90.00
_cell.angle_beta   90.00
_cell.angle_gamma   90.00
#
_symmetry.space_group_name_H-M   'P 1'
#
loop_
_entity.id
_entity.type
_entity.pdbx_description
1 polymer ?
#
loop_
_entity_poly.entity_id
_entity_poly.type
_entity_poly.pdbx_seq_one_letter_code
_entity_poly.pdbx_strand_id
1 'polypeptide(L)'
;MSDNSFSIAAICQEAVGMVRVNLLAIVIACIPLIVVHTIFITQYQGALVQGSQEPDFSNVGAGFFVTTFLLYPLVAAMAVVRIHRIYLAHEYMHSALDVMRLSMRELRFIGWWILFGLSMMFTLALPIFIVTFLYAAEGGEASELTFTIITLLASIPGHWILSRWSLVLPATALDREPRSLGDAWRQSKPYNKQIFVLMGLIPLLVGAVNQFIFAEFNHILAFVVSGVIFGIFGAYQIALLSLSYRTILHIERAKFKGAPDSQSDAYEFRG
;
A
#
# COMPACT_ATOMS: atom_id res chain seq x y z
N MET A 1 9.11 31.71 10.63
CA MET A 1 9.35 30.72 9.55
C MET A 1 8.77 29.40 10.03
N SER A 2 7.60 28.98 9.52
CA SER A 2 7.00 27.71 9.94
C SER A 2 7.86 26.56 9.42
N ASP A 3 8.19 25.62 10.30
CA ASP A 3 8.87 24.36 9.97
C ASP A 3 8.04 23.59 8.93
N ASN A 4 8.28 23.83 7.64
CA ASN A 4 7.84 22.97 6.55
C ASN A 4 8.73 21.71 6.51
N SER A 5 8.93 21.08 7.68
CA SER A 5 9.73 19.89 7.83
C SER A 5 8.84 18.66 7.66
N PHE A 6 9.34 17.66 6.94
CA PHE A 6 8.67 16.38 6.79
C PHE A 6 8.77 15.63 8.13
N SER A 7 7.76 15.78 8.99
CA SER A 7 7.71 15.15 10.32
C SER A 7 6.90 13.86 10.29
N ILE A 8 7.56 12.74 10.59
CA ILE A 8 6.96 11.41 10.65
C ILE A 8 5.84 11.37 11.71
N ALA A 9 6.10 11.91 12.90
CA ALA A 9 5.13 11.90 13.99
C ALA A 9 3.87 12.71 13.66
N ALA A 10 4.03 13.88 13.02
CA ALA A 10 2.91 14.70 12.58
C ALA A 10 2.06 13.99 11.53
N ILE A 11 2.69 13.34 10.54
CA ILE A 11 1.98 12.55 9.51
C ILE A 11 1.23 11.38 10.14
N CYS A 12 1.83 10.65 11.09
CA CYS A 12 1.15 9.55 11.78
C CYS A 12 -0.08 10.04 12.57
N GLN A 13 0.06 11.14 13.33
CA GLN A 13 -1.04 11.72 14.09
C GLN A 13 -2.16 12.23 13.17
N GLU A 14 -1.80 12.92 12.10
CA GLU A 14 -2.74 13.41 11.11
C GLU A 14 -3.45 12.25 10.39
N ALA A 15 -2.75 11.17 10.07
CA ALA A 15 -3.34 9.98 9.46
C ALA A 15 -4.42 9.36 10.36
N VAL A 16 -4.18 9.25 11.68
CA VAL A 16 -5.20 8.76 12.63
C VAL A 16 -6.44 9.68 12.61
N GLY A 17 -6.24 11.00 12.65
CA GLY A 17 -7.33 11.97 12.55
C GLY A 17 -8.11 11.83 11.24
N MET A 18 -7.39 11.68 10.13
CA MET A 18 -7.94 11.53 8.79
C MET A 18 -8.78 10.26 8.64
N VAL A 19 -8.33 9.11 9.16
CA VAL A 19 -9.13 7.88 9.17
C VAL A 19 -10.38 8.05 10.03
N ARG A 20 -10.26 8.64 11.22
CA ARG A 20 -11.39 8.82 12.15
C ARG A 20 -12.47 9.71 11.56
N VAL A 21 -12.10 10.87 11.00
CA VAL A 21 -13.05 11.84 10.43
C VAL A 21 -13.77 11.26 9.20
N ASN A 22 -13.09 10.42 8.43
CA ASN A 22 -13.63 9.87 7.18
C ASN A 22 -14.13 8.42 7.31
N LEU A 23 -14.25 7.87 8.54
CA LEU A 23 -14.50 6.44 8.76
C LEU A 23 -15.74 5.94 7.99
N LEU A 24 -16.85 6.68 8.06
CA LEU A 24 -18.08 6.30 7.36
C LEU A 24 -17.88 6.29 5.83
N ALA A 25 -17.25 7.32 5.28
CA ALA A 25 -16.99 7.40 3.84
C ALA A 25 -16.05 6.28 3.37
N ILE A 26 -15.05 5.91 4.17
CA ILE A 26 -14.15 4.78 3.92
C ILE A 26 -14.92 3.47 3.92
N VAL A 27 -15.74 3.21 4.95
CA VAL A 27 -16.56 2.00 5.03
C VAL A 27 -17.46 1.86 3.82
N ILE A 28 -18.13 2.95 3.42
CA ILE A 28 -18.98 2.97 2.24
C ILE A 28 -18.17 2.68 0.96
N ALA A 29 -17.00 3.31 0.79
CA ALA A 29 -16.12 3.07 -0.36
C ALA A 29 -15.61 1.62 -0.42
N CYS A 30 -15.52 0.94 0.73
CA CYS A 30 -15.08 -0.45 0.85
C CYS A 30 -16.22 -1.48 0.72
N ILE A 31 -17.50 -1.09 0.58
CA ILE A 31 -18.62 -2.05 0.52
C ILE A 31 -18.39 -3.18 -0.52
N PRO A 32 -17.99 -2.91 -1.78
CA PRO A 32 -17.78 -3.98 -2.76
C PRO A 32 -16.61 -4.89 -2.36
N LEU A 33 -15.56 -4.31 -1.77
CA LEU A 33 -14.43 -5.08 -1.25
C LEU A 33 -14.87 -5.99 -0.10
N ILE A 34 -15.68 -5.50 0.83
CA ILE A 34 -16.21 -6.29 1.95
C ILE A 34 -17.06 -7.46 1.42
N VAL A 35 -17.93 -7.20 0.44
CA VAL A 35 -18.78 -8.23 -0.18
C VAL A 35 -17.93 -9.30 -0.86
N VAL A 36 -17.00 -8.91 -1.73
CA VAL A 36 -16.12 -9.85 -2.44
C VAL A 36 -15.18 -10.60 -1.49
N HIS A 37 -14.67 -9.93 -0.45
CA HIS A 37 -13.84 -10.56 0.57
C HIS A 37 -14.62 -11.58 1.39
N THR A 38 -15.90 -11.33 1.69
CA THR A 38 -16.78 -12.29 2.36
C THR A 38 -17.00 -13.53 1.48
N ILE A 39 -17.28 -13.33 0.19
CA ILE A 39 -17.40 -14.45 -0.78
C ILE A 39 -16.09 -15.25 -0.81
N PHE A 40 -14.94 -14.58 -0.92
CA PHE A 40 -13.63 -15.22 -0.91
C PHE A 40 -13.40 -16.07 0.35
N ILE A 41 -13.65 -15.51 1.55
CA ILE A 41 -13.50 -16.26 2.82
C ILE A 41 -14.41 -17.49 2.83
N THR A 42 -15.68 -17.37 2.41
CA THR A 42 -16.60 -18.51 2.41
C THR A 42 -16.16 -19.62 1.45
N GLN A 43 -15.66 -19.26 0.27
CA GLN A 43 -15.11 -20.22 -0.70
C GLN A 43 -13.83 -20.87 -0.16
N TYR A 44 -12.94 -20.08 0.45
CA TYR A 44 -11.70 -20.59 1.04
C TYR A 44 -11.98 -21.55 2.20
N GLN A 45 -12.92 -21.21 3.09
CA GLN A 45 -13.34 -22.10 4.18
C GLN A 45 -13.98 -23.39 3.66
N GLY A 46 -14.77 -23.33 2.58
CA GLY A 46 -15.32 -24.52 1.93
C GLY A 46 -14.25 -25.41 1.27
N ALA A 47 -13.09 -24.84 0.92
CA ALA A 47 -11.95 -25.57 0.36
C ALA A 47 -11.07 -26.22 1.43
N LEU A 48 -11.14 -25.80 2.69
CA LEU A 48 -10.38 -26.42 3.78
C LEU A 48 -10.91 -27.84 4.03
N VAL A 49 -10.06 -28.85 3.84
CA VAL A 49 -10.41 -30.23 4.15
C VAL A 49 -10.40 -30.39 5.67
N GLN A 50 -11.46 -30.97 6.23
CA GLN A 50 -11.53 -31.24 7.67
C GLN A 50 -10.35 -32.15 8.08
N GLY A 51 -9.43 -31.61 8.89
CA GLY A 51 -8.26 -32.33 9.38
C GLY A 51 -6.98 -32.14 8.57
N SER A 52 -6.99 -31.36 7.47
CA SER A 52 -5.76 -30.88 6.81
C SER A 52 -5.52 -29.40 7.12
N GLN A 53 -4.26 -28.98 7.08
CA GLN A 53 -3.90 -27.55 7.03
C GLN A 53 -3.88 -26.99 5.60
N GLU A 54 -4.02 -27.85 4.58
CA GLU A 54 -3.97 -27.45 3.18
C GLU A 54 -5.37 -27.45 2.56
N PRO A 55 -5.78 -26.33 1.93
CA PRO A 55 -7.03 -26.26 1.18
C PRO A 55 -6.98 -27.15 -0.07
N ASP A 56 -8.02 -27.97 -0.27
CA ASP A 56 -8.24 -28.73 -1.50
C ASP A 56 -9.04 -27.90 -2.50
N PHE A 57 -8.32 -27.34 -3.47
CA PHE A 57 -8.92 -26.54 -4.54
C PHE A 57 -9.48 -27.39 -5.70
N SER A 58 -9.33 -28.72 -5.68
CA SER A 58 -9.79 -29.58 -6.78
C SER A 58 -11.29 -29.52 -7.02
N ASN A 59 -12.06 -29.29 -5.94
CA ASN A 59 -13.52 -29.17 -5.96
C ASN A 59 -14.00 -27.72 -6.05
N VAL A 60 -13.07 -26.76 -6.08
CA VAL A 60 -13.41 -25.34 -6.07
C VAL A 60 -13.54 -24.88 -7.52
N GLY A 61 -14.78 -24.73 -7.98
CA GLY A 61 -15.08 -24.36 -9.36
C GLY A 61 -14.46 -23.03 -9.80
N ALA A 62 -14.52 -22.74 -11.11
CA ALA A 62 -13.96 -21.53 -11.73
C ALA A 62 -14.34 -20.21 -11.02
N GLY A 63 -15.46 -20.19 -10.28
CA GLY A 63 -15.90 -19.05 -9.46
C GLY A 63 -14.86 -18.57 -8.43
N PHE A 64 -14.06 -19.45 -7.83
CA PHE A 64 -13.00 -19.02 -6.89
C PHE A 64 -11.88 -18.28 -7.60
N PHE A 65 -11.41 -18.79 -8.74
CA PHE A 65 -10.37 -18.13 -9.53
C PHE A 65 -10.84 -16.77 -10.04
N VAL A 66 -12.08 -16.67 -10.51
CA VAL A 66 -12.68 -15.39 -10.92
C VAL A 66 -12.76 -14.41 -9.73
N THR A 67 -13.19 -14.90 -8.57
CA THR A 67 -13.29 -14.07 -7.36
C THR A 67 -11.91 -13.55 -6.94
N THR A 68 -10.92 -14.45 -6.84
CA THR A 68 -9.57 -14.17 -6.34
C THR A 68 -8.73 -13.32 -7.30
N PHE A 69 -8.72 -13.65 -8.59
CA PHE A 69 -7.79 -13.03 -9.54
C PHE A 69 -8.39 -11.89 -10.35
N LEU A 70 -9.73 -11.78 -10.43
CA LEU A 70 -10.39 -10.72 -11.20
C LEU A 70 -11.17 -9.77 -10.30
N LEU A 71 -12.14 -10.28 -9.53
CA LEU A 71 -13.02 -9.42 -8.75
C LEU A 71 -12.30 -8.77 -7.58
N TYR A 72 -11.50 -9.52 -6.82
CA TYR A 72 -10.84 -9.02 -5.63
C TYR A 72 -9.87 -7.87 -5.92
N PRO A 73 -8.94 -7.97 -6.90
CA PRO A 73 -8.04 -6.85 -7.22
C PRO A 73 -8.80 -5.65 -7.77
N LEU A 74 -9.88 -5.88 -8.52
CA LEU A 74 -10.72 -4.81 -9.07
C LEU A 74 -11.39 -3.99 -7.97
N VAL A 75 -12.12 -4.64 -7.06
CA VAL A 75 -12.82 -3.93 -5.98
C VAL A 75 -11.85 -3.34 -4.95
N ALA A 76 -10.69 -3.96 -4.76
CA ALA A 76 -9.62 -3.39 -3.94
C ALA A 76 -9.06 -2.10 -4.57
N ALA A 77 -8.78 -2.10 -5.88
CA ALA A 77 -8.33 -0.90 -6.58
C ALA A 77 -9.39 0.21 -6.53
N MET A 78 -10.67 -0.15 -6.70
CA MET A 78 -11.80 0.77 -6.56
C MET A 78 -11.85 1.42 -5.18
N ALA A 79 -11.70 0.64 -4.10
CA ALA A 79 -11.68 1.15 -2.74
C ALA A 79 -10.48 2.09 -2.50
N VAL A 80 -9.27 1.65 -2.88
CA VAL A 80 -8.04 2.42 -2.63
C VAL A 80 -8.02 3.75 -3.39
N VAL A 81 -8.42 3.76 -4.66
CA VAL A 81 -8.51 5.01 -5.45
C VAL A 81 -9.51 5.99 -4.82
N ARG A 82 -10.67 5.50 -4.37
CA ARG A 82 -11.68 6.34 -3.70
C ARG A 82 -11.16 6.90 -2.39
N ILE A 83 -10.53 6.08 -1.55
CA ILE A 83 -9.95 6.53 -0.28
C ILE A 83 -8.88 7.61 -0.52
N HIS A 84 -7.99 7.42 -1.49
CA HIS A 84 -7.01 8.45 -1.87
C HIS A 84 -7.67 9.78 -2.25
N ARG A 85 -8.77 9.75 -3.02
CA ARG A 85 -9.51 10.95 -3.44
C ARG A 85 -10.27 11.61 -2.30
N ILE A 86 -10.85 10.83 -1.38
CA ILE A 86 -11.44 11.35 -0.14
C ILE A 86 -10.38 12.12 0.65
N TYR A 87 -9.20 11.53 0.85
CA TYR A 87 -8.13 12.13 1.65
C TYR A 87 -7.46 13.34 1.00
N LEU A 88 -7.28 13.33 -0.32
CA LEU A 88 -6.48 14.36 -1.01
C LEU A 88 -7.32 15.41 -1.73
N ALA A 89 -8.48 15.03 -2.26
CA ALA A 89 -9.34 15.89 -3.04
C ALA A 89 -10.67 16.22 -2.34
N HIS A 90 -10.96 15.61 -1.18
CA HIS A 90 -12.25 15.76 -0.48
C HIS A 90 -13.44 15.40 -1.38
N GLU A 91 -13.23 14.48 -2.31
CA GLU A 91 -14.25 14.01 -3.24
C GLU A 91 -15.02 12.85 -2.62
N TYR A 92 -16.07 13.21 -1.89
CA TYR A 92 -17.02 12.25 -1.33
C TYR A 92 -17.97 11.73 -2.40
N MET A 93 -18.49 10.53 -2.18
CA MET A 93 -19.52 9.97 -3.04
C MET A 93 -20.85 10.70 -2.88
N HIS A 94 -21.59 10.86 -3.98
CA HIS A 94 -22.92 11.48 -3.97
C HIS A 94 -24.04 10.44 -4.01
N SER A 95 -23.77 9.22 -4.50
CA SER A 95 -24.72 8.11 -4.56
C SER A 95 -24.07 6.78 -4.20
N ALA A 96 -24.86 5.83 -3.70
CA ALA A 96 -24.42 4.44 -3.46
C ALA A 96 -23.94 3.75 -4.75
N LEU A 97 -24.45 4.15 -5.92
CA LEU A 97 -24.03 3.60 -7.20
C LEU A 97 -22.65 4.12 -7.64
N ASP A 98 -22.19 5.26 -7.12
CA ASP A 98 -20.85 5.79 -7.41
C ASP A 98 -19.75 4.85 -6.90
N VAL A 99 -20.08 4.04 -5.87
CA VAL A 99 -19.19 2.99 -5.34
C VAL A 99 -18.82 1.98 -6.43
N MET A 100 -19.73 1.67 -7.35
CA MET A 100 -19.55 0.67 -8.40
C MET A 100 -19.06 1.26 -9.73
N ARG A 101 -18.94 2.57 -9.83
CA ARG A 101 -18.51 3.23 -11.07
C ARG A 101 -17.04 2.95 -11.36
N LEU A 102 -16.78 2.16 -12.39
CA LEU A 102 -15.43 1.89 -12.87
C LEU A 102 -14.91 3.05 -13.72
N SER A 103 -13.63 3.40 -13.55
CA SER A 103 -12.94 4.36 -14.41
C SER A 103 -11.58 3.82 -14.85
N MET A 104 -10.92 4.53 -15.76
CA MET A 104 -9.56 4.19 -16.20
C MET A 104 -8.52 4.34 -15.07
N ARG A 105 -8.85 5.05 -13.99
CA ARG A 105 -7.96 5.22 -12.83
C ARG A 105 -7.72 3.91 -12.13
N GLU A 106 -8.77 3.13 -11.90
CA GLU A 106 -8.68 1.82 -11.23
C GLU A 106 -7.88 0.83 -12.07
N LEU A 107 -8.08 0.81 -13.39
CA LEU A 107 -7.30 -0.05 -14.29
C LEU A 107 -5.81 0.32 -14.30
N ARG A 108 -5.48 1.61 -14.31
CA ARG A 108 -4.09 2.08 -14.16
C ARG A 108 -3.51 1.69 -12.80
N PHE A 109 -4.31 1.75 -11.75
CA PHE A 109 -3.91 1.34 -10.40
C PHE A 109 -3.55 -0.14 -10.34
N ILE A 110 -4.38 -1.00 -10.95
CA ILE A 110 -4.10 -2.44 -11.11
C ILE A 110 -2.80 -2.64 -11.92
N GLY A 111 -2.59 -1.87 -12.98
CA GLY A 111 -1.33 -1.89 -13.74
C GLY A 111 -0.11 -1.61 -12.87
N TRP A 112 -0.17 -0.60 -11.98
CA TRP A 112 0.89 -0.33 -11.01
C TRP A 112 1.06 -1.45 -9.99
N TRP A 113 -0.03 -2.08 -9.54
CA TRP A 113 0.05 -3.24 -8.65
C TRP A 113 0.71 -4.45 -9.30
N ILE A 114 0.41 -4.73 -10.56
CA ILE A 114 1.11 -5.78 -11.32
C ILE A 114 2.60 -5.46 -11.38
N LEU A 115 2.96 -4.20 -11.69
CA LEU A 115 4.35 -3.78 -11.71
C LEU A 115 5.02 -3.87 -10.34
N PHE A 116 4.31 -3.55 -9.26
CA PHE A 116 4.79 -3.74 -7.88
C PHE A 116 4.98 -5.21 -7.53
N GLY A 117 4.05 -6.09 -7.93
CA GLY A 117 4.18 -7.53 -7.73
C GLY A 117 5.41 -8.10 -8.44
N LEU A 118 5.61 -7.72 -9.71
CA LEU A 118 6.83 -8.06 -10.45
C LEU A 118 8.09 -7.49 -9.78
N SER A 119 8.02 -6.24 -9.32
CA SER A 119 9.14 -5.60 -8.61
C SER A 119 9.46 -6.30 -7.29
N MET A 120 8.46 -6.71 -6.52
CA MET A 120 8.62 -7.51 -5.31
C MET A 120 9.26 -8.86 -5.61
N MET A 121 8.89 -9.51 -6.72
CA MET A 121 9.52 -10.76 -7.15
C MET A 121 11.03 -10.58 -7.34
N PHE A 122 11.48 -9.53 -8.02
CA PHE A 122 12.90 -9.30 -8.26
C PHE A 122 13.67 -8.72 -7.07
N THR A 123 13.03 -7.85 -6.27
CA THR A 123 13.72 -7.12 -5.18
C THR A 123 13.64 -7.82 -3.82
N LEU A 124 12.66 -8.71 -3.63
CA LEU A 124 12.45 -9.46 -2.38
C LEU A 124 12.57 -10.96 -2.62
N ALA A 125 11.68 -11.53 -3.44
CA ALA A 125 11.54 -12.98 -3.53
C ALA A 125 12.79 -13.66 -4.10
N LEU A 126 13.35 -13.13 -5.18
CA LEU A 126 14.52 -13.71 -5.84
C LEU A 126 15.78 -13.67 -4.95
N PRO A 127 16.15 -12.55 -4.31
CA PRO A 127 17.27 -12.53 -3.36
C PRO A 127 17.08 -13.50 -2.19
N ILE A 128 15.88 -13.54 -1.59
CA ILE A 128 15.57 -14.47 -0.50
C ILE A 128 15.73 -15.90 -1.00
N PHE A 129 15.11 -16.24 -2.13
CA PHE A 129 15.20 -17.56 -2.74
C PHE A 129 16.66 -17.98 -2.96
N ILE A 130 17.49 -17.13 -3.56
CA ILE A 130 18.92 -17.42 -3.80
C ILE A 130 19.65 -17.71 -2.49
N VAL A 131 19.50 -16.86 -1.46
CA VAL A 131 20.16 -17.05 -0.16
C VAL A 131 19.70 -18.35 0.48
N THR A 132 18.40 -18.63 0.47
CA THR A 132 17.84 -19.82 1.10
C THR A 132 18.21 -21.10 0.36
N PHE A 133 18.30 -21.04 -0.97
CA PHE A 133 18.71 -22.16 -1.82
C PHE A 133 20.17 -22.51 -1.59
N LEU A 134 21.06 -21.51 -1.56
CA LEU A 134 22.49 -21.72 -1.30
C LEU A 134 22.72 -22.29 0.10
N TYR A 135 22.03 -21.76 1.11
CA TYR A 135 22.11 -22.26 2.49
C TYR A 135 21.66 -23.73 2.60
N ALA A 136 20.54 -24.08 1.96
CA ALA A 136 20.05 -25.46 1.93
C ALA A 136 21.00 -26.39 1.15
N ALA A 137 21.60 -25.93 0.05
CA ALA A 137 22.54 -26.71 -0.75
C ALA A 137 23.84 -27.04 0.01
N GLU A 138 24.25 -26.21 0.97
CA GLU A 138 25.39 -26.46 1.85
C GLU A 138 25.05 -27.37 3.06
N GLY A 139 23.82 -27.88 3.14
CA GLY A 139 23.37 -28.72 4.25
C GLY A 139 23.06 -27.92 5.52
N GLY A 140 22.78 -26.63 5.39
CA GLY A 140 22.44 -25.77 6.51
C GLY A 140 21.10 -26.14 7.15
N GLU A 141 21.10 -26.39 8.47
CA GLU A 141 19.90 -26.52 9.28
C GLU A 141 19.70 -25.23 10.11
N ALA A 142 18.78 -24.39 9.68
CA ALA A 142 18.40 -23.19 10.43
C ALA A 142 17.10 -23.45 11.19
N SER A 143 17.03 -22.98 12.44
CA SER A 143 15.75 -22.90 13.13
C SER A 143 14.78 -21.97 12.37
N GLU A 144 13.48 -22.21 12.52
CA GLU A 144 12.42 -21.36 11.93
C GLU A 144 12.58 -19.87 12.32
N LEU A 145 12.98 -19.62 13.57
CA LEU A 145 13.26 -18.27 14.07
C LEU A 145 14.44 -17.63 13.32
N THR A 146 15.53 -18.38 13.12
CA THR A 146 16.70 -17.91 12.36
C THR A 146 16.29 -17.54 10.93
N PHE A 147 15.51 -18.40 10.28
CA PHE A 147 15.03 -18.17 8.91
C PHE A 147 14.12 -16.95 8.81
N THR A 148 13.24 -16.76 9.80
CA THR A 148 12.36 -15.59 9.90
C THR A 148 13.17 -14.30 10.02
N ILE A 149 14.18 -14.27 10.89
CA ILE A 149 15.05 -13.10 11.06
C ILE A 149 15.83 -12.80 9.78
N ILE A 150 16.41 -13.82 9.13
CA ILE A 150 17.13 -13.65 7.86
C ILE A 150 16.20 -13.06 6.79
N THR A 151 15.00 -13.62 6.65
CA THR A 151 13.99 -13.17 5.68
C THR A 151 13.58 -11.72 5.95
N LEU A 152 13.34 -11.37 7.22
CA LEU A 152 13.00 -10.01 7.63
C LEU A 152 14.11 -9.02 7.24
N LEU A 153 15.36 -9.32 7.55
CA LEU A 153 16.50 -8.46 7.23
C LEU A 153 16.75 -8.37 5.72
N ALA A 154 16.67 -9.49 5.00
CA ALA A 154 16.82 -9.54 3.56
C ALA A 154 15.70 -8.76 2.83
N SER A 155 14.54 -8.58 3.46
CA SER A 155 13.43 -7.84 2.87
C SER A 155 13.58 -6.31 2.95
N ILE A 156 14.48 -5.79 3.80
CA ILE A 156 14.64 -4.35 4.05
C ILE A 156 14.97 -3.56 2.76
N PRO A 157 15.92 -3.98 1.90
CA PRO A 157 16.23 -3.26 0.67
C PRO A 157 15.06 -3.19 -0.32
N GLY A 158 14.29 -4.27 -0.47
CA GLY A 158 13.11 -4.27 -1.33
C GLY A 158 12.03 -3.32 -0.80
N HIS A 159 11.76 -3.34 0.52
CA HIS A 159 10.84 -2.39 1.15
C HIS A 159 11.31 -0.93 1.00
N TRP A 160 12.62 -0.68 1.05
CA TRP A 160 13.19 0.64 0.77
C TRP A 160 12.85 1.12 -0.65
N ILE A 161 13.02 0.27 -1.66
CA ILE A 161 12.69 0.62 -3.05
C ILE A 161 11.19 0.84 -3.23
N LEU A 162 10.38 -0.11 -2.76
CA LEU A 162 8.93 -0.11 -2.93
C LEU A 162 8.27 1.06 -2.19
N SER A 163 8.76 1.40 -1.00
CA SER A 163 8.27 2.56 -0.23
C SER A 163 8.32 3.86 -1.04
N ARG A 164 9.37 4.05 -1.84
CA ARG A 164 9.58 5.25 -2.67
C ARG A 164 8.73 5.24 -3.91
N TRP A 165 8.63 4.09 -4.57
CA TRP A 165 7.80 3.93 -5.76
C TRP A 165 6.30 4.03 -5.44
N SER A 166 5.88 3.69 -4.21
CA SER A 166 4.49 3.76 -3.78
C SER A 166 3.85 5.15 -4.00
N LEU A 167 4.62 6.24 -4.04
CA LEU A 167 4.14 7.59 -4.34
C LEU A 167 3.48 7.73 -5.72
N VAL A 168 3.69 6.78 -6.64
CA VAL A 168 2.99 6.75 -7.93
C VAL A 168 1.49 6.49 -7.77
N LEU A 169 1.08 5.81 -6.68
CA LEU A 169 -0.31 5.45 -6.40
C LEU A 169 -1.20 6.67 -6.12
N PRO A 170 -0.88 7.56 -5.15
CA PRO A 170 -1.68 8.76 -4.93
C PRO A 170 -1.64 9.71 -6.14
N ALA A 171 -0.53 9.80 -6.87
CA ALA A 171 -0.45 10.58 -8.12
C ALA A 171 -1.42 10.04 -9.19
N THR A 172 -1.56 8.71 -9.29
CA THR A 172 -2.49 8.04 -10.20
C THR A 172 -3.94 8.22 -9.77
N ALA A 173 -4.24 8.10 -8.47
CA ALA A 173 -5.58 8.33 -7.96
C ALA A 173 -6.09 9.76 -8.20
N LEU A 174 -5.18 10.74 -8.22
CA LEU A 174 -5.49 12.16 -8.48
C LEU A 174 -5.40 12.58 -9.96
N ASP A 175 -5.12 11.66 -10.88
CA ASP A 175 -4.83 12.00 -12.27
C ASP A 175 -3.79 13.14 -12.43
N ARG A 176 -2.73 13.16 -11.62
CA ARG A 176 -1.64 14.15 -11.79
C ARG A 176 -0.52 13.63 -12.65
N GLU A 177 -0.13 14.35 -13.71
CA GLU A 177 1.05 14.03 -14.52
C GLU A 177 2.25 14.91 -14.13
N PRO A 178 3.49 14.43 -14.28
CA PRO A 178 3.90 13.11 -14.80
C PRO A 178 3.80 11.98 -13.75
N ARG A 179 3.52 10.75 -14.23
CA ARG A 179 3.36 9.53 -13.40
C ARG A 179 4.34 8.46 -13.86
N SER A 180 5.48 8.36 -13.20
CA SER A 180 6.43 7.27 -13.43
C SER A 180 7.14 6.86 -12.14
N LEU A 181 7.70 5.65 -12.12
CA LEU A 181 8.56 5.20 -11.02
C LEU A 181 9.79 6.11 -10.87
N GLY A 182 10.32 6.64 -11.97
CA GLY A 182 11.42 7.61 -11.98
C GLY A 182 11.04 8.93 -11.30
N ASP A 183 9.82 9.41 -11.54
CA ASP A 183 9.30 10.62 -10.90
C ASP A 183 9.06 10.40 -9.41
N ALA A 184 8.44 9.27 -9.03
CA ALA A 184 8.25 8.89 -7.64
C ALA A 184 9.59 8.76 -6.90
N TRP A 185 10.60 8.18 -7.54
CA TRP A 185 11.95 8.09 -7.00
C TRP A 185 12.59 9.48 -6.82
N ARG A 186 12.48 10.36 -7.81
CA ARG A 186 13.05 11.71 -7.75
C ARG A 186 12.39 12.55 -6.65
N GLN A 187 11.07 12.54 -6.57
CA GLN A 187 10.27 13.26 -5.56
C GLN A 187 10.57 12.76 -4.14
N SER A 188 10.76 11.46 -3.96
CA SER A 188 11.08 10.87 -2.65
C SER A 188 12.53 11.07 -2.20
N LYS A 189 13.46 11.44 -3.10
CA LYS A 189 14.91 11.49 -2.81
C LYS A 189 15.27 12.34 -1.58
N PRO A 190 14.71 13.55 -1.36
CA PRO A 190 15.04 14.37 -0.20
C PRO A 190 14.48 13.83 1.13
N TYR A 191 13.46 12.96 1.07
CA TYR A 191 12.69 12.48 2.24
C TYR A 191 12.72 10.95 2.35
N ASN A 192 13.76 10.32 1.80
CA ASN A 192 13.82 8.88 1.60
C ASN A 192 13.70 8.10 2.92
N LYS A 193 14.35 8.54 3.99
CA LYS A 193 14.29 7.92 5.33
C LYS A 193 12.89 8.00 5.90
N GLN A 194 12.24 9.15 5.80
CA GLN A 194 10.90 9.36 6.35
C GLN A 194 9.87 8.52 5.60
N ILE A 195 9.94 8.49 4.27
CA ILE A 195 9.08 7.64 3.43
C ILE A 195 9.32 6.17 3.74
N PHE A 196 10.57 5.75 3.91
CA PHE A 196 10.88 4.38 4.27
C PHE A 196 10.30 3.99 5.63
N VAL A 197 10.40 4.85 6.65
CA VAL A 197 9.77 4.57 7.95
C VAL A 197 8.25 4.40 7.78
N LEU A 198 7.60 5.34 7.09
CA LEU A 198 6.14 5.35 6.96
C LEU A 198 5.58 4.21 6.09
N MET A 199 6.20 3.97 4.93
CA MET A 199 5.68 3.10 3.88
C MET A 199 6.47 1.78 3.72
N GLY A 200 7.62 1.65 4.39
CA GLY A 200 8.43 0.43 4.38
C GLY A 200 8.43 -0.26 5.75
N LEU A 201 8.94 0.43 6.78
CA LEU A 201 9.15 -0.14 8.10
C LEU A 201 7.84 -0.41 8.85
N ILE A 202 6.88 0.52 8.85
CA ILE A 202 5.58 0.29 9.53
C ILE A 202 4.86 -0.93 8.93
N PRO A 203 4.65 -1.03 7.60
CA PRO A 203 4.05 -2.24 7.01
C PRO A 203 4.83 -3.51 7.32
N LEU A 204 6.17 -3.46 7.27
CA LEU A 204 7.02 -4.62 7.55
C LEU A 204 6.84 -5.13 8.98
N LEU A 205 6.86 -4.22 9.97
CA LEU A 205 6.69 -4.57 11.38
C LEU A 205 5.29 -5.11 11.66
N VAL A 206 4.25 -4.51 11.08
CA VAL A 206 2.88 -5.00 11.22
C VAL A 206 2.71 -6.37 10.57
N GLY A 207 3.35 -6.61 9.42
CA GLY A 207 3.39 -7.92 8.78
C GLY A 207 4.08 -8.98 9.65
N ALA A 208 5.22 -8.65 10.26
CA ALA A 208 5.91 -9.55 11.18
C ALA A 208 5.05 -9.86 12.41
N VAL A 209 4.46 -8.85 13.04
CA VAL A 209 3.55 -9.02 14.18
C VAL A 209 2.34 -9.87 13.80
N ASN A 210 1.79 -9.69 12.59
CA ASN A 210 0.68 -10.51 12.10
C ASN A 210 1.02 -12.00 12.07
N GLN A 211 2.22 -12.34 11.57
CA GLN A 211 2.67 -13.73 11.53
C GLN A 211 2.75 -14.34 12.92
N PHE A 212 3.23 -13.61 13.93
CA PHE A 212 3.32 -14.14 15.30
C PHE A 212 1.97 -14.22 16.02
N ILE A 213 1.07 -13.25 15.81
CA ILE A 213 -0.21 -13.19 16.54
C ILE A 213 -1.25 -14.11 15.92
N PHE A 214 -1.33 -14.18 14.59
CA PHE A 214 -2.45 -14.83 13.90
C PHE A 214 -2.15 -16.23 13.36
N ALA A 215 -0.90 -16.70 13.41
CA ALA A 215 -0.54 -18.06 12.97
C ALA A 215 -1.31 -19.17 13.71
N GLU A 216 -1.76 -18.92 14.94
CA GLU A 216 -2.43 -19.93 15.77
C GLU A 216 -3.97 -19.94 15.63
N PHE A 217 -4.57 -18.98 14.92
CA PHE A 217 -6.03 -18.84 14.87
C PHE A 217 -6.65 -19.33 13.55
N ASN A 218 -7.22 -20.53 13.57
CA ASN A 218 -7.81 -21.17 12.38
C ASN A 218 -9.35 -21.13 12.30
N HIS A 219 -10.03 -20.32 13.12
CA HIS A 219 -11.49 -20.29 13.18
C HIS A 219 -12.07 -19.03 12.52
N ILE A 220 -13.30 -19.12 11.99
CA ILE A 220 -13.92 -18.05 11.19
C ILE A 220 -14.00 -16.69 11.90
N LEU A 221 -14.22 -16.67 13.22
CA LEU A 221 -14.22 -15.44 14.00
C LEU A 221 -12.87 -14.71 13.92
N ALA A 222 -11.75 -15.44 13.98
CA ALA A 222 -10.43 -14.85 13.89
C ALA A 222 -10.17 -14.25 12.51
N PHE A 223 -10.65 -14.89 11.43
CA PHE A 223 -10.57 -14.33 10.08
C PHE A 223 -11.35 -13.02 9.96
N VAL A 224 -12.56 -12.95 10.52
CA VAL A 224 -13.38 -11.73 10.52
C VAL A 224 -12.72 -10.62 11.33
N VAL A 225 -12.27 -10.91 12.55
CA VAL A 225 -11.60 -9.93 13.42
C VAL A 225 -10.30 -9.42 12.78
N SER A 226 -9.49 -10.33 12.25
CA SER A 226 -8.28 -10.00 11.49
C SER A 226 -8.61 -9.10 10.30
N GLY A 227 -9.61 -9.47 9.49
CA GLY A 227 -10.07 -8.67 8.35
C GLY A 227 -10.46 -7.24 8.73
N VAL A 228 -11.15 -7.04 9.86
CA VAL A 228 -11.49 -5.70 10.36
C VAL A 228 -10.23 -4.92 10.76
N ILE A 229 -9.34 -5.54 11.53
CA ILE A 229 -8.09 -4.90 12.00
C ILE A 229 -7.23 -4.49 10.79
N PHE A 230 -7.02 -5.40 9.83
CA PHE A 230 -6.25 -5.12 8.62
C PHE A 230 -6.95 -4.17 7.67
N GLY A 231 -8.28 -4.14 7.64
CA GLY A 231 -9.05 -3.14 6.91
C GLY A 231 -8.80 -1.73 7.44
N ILE A 232 -8.85 -1.54 8.77
CA ILE A 232 -8.55 -0.26 9.42
C ILE A 232 -7.08 0.12 9.19
N PHE A 233 -6.16 -0.83 9.35
CA PHE A 233 -4.74 -0.61 9.09
C PHE A 233 -4.48 -0.24 7.63
N GLY A 234 -5.17 -0.88 6.69
CA GLY A 234 -5.11 -0.55 5.26
C GLY A 234 -5.55 0.89 4.99
N ALA A 235 -6.67 1.33 5.57
CA ALA A 235 -7.13 2.71 5.47
C ALA A 235 -6.12 3.72 6.06
N TYR A 236 -5.46 3.35 7.16
CA TYR A 236 -4.37 4.11 7.76
C TYR A 236 -3.13 4.18 6.88
N GLN A 237 -2.72 3.07 6.26
CA GLN A 237 -1.60 3.03 5.32
C GLN A 237 -1.86 3.89 4.07
N ILE A 238 -3.09 3.87 3.54
CA ILE A 238 -3.48 4.76 2.44
C ILE A 238 -3.41 6.24 2.89
N ALA A 239 -3.78 6.54 4.14
CA ALA A 239 -3.67 7.90 4.69
C ALA A 239 -2.21 8.34 4.82
N LEU A 240 -1.33 7.49 5.36
CA LEU A 240 0.11 7.76 5.44
C LEU A 240 0.71 8.05 4.06
N LEU A 241 0.36 7.24 3.05
CA LEU A 241 0.84 7.42 1.68
C LEU A 241 0.33 8.74 1.08
N SER A 242 -0.96 9.01 1.26
CA SER A 242 -1.61 10.23 0.78
C SER A 242 -0.96 11.48 1.40
N LEU A 243 -0.82 11.50 2.72
CA LEU A 243 -0.24 12.62 3.46
C LEU A 243 1.24 12.82 3.13
N SER A 244 2.00 11.74 2.98
CA SER A 244 3.40 11.79 2.54
C SER A 244 3.50 12.48 1.17
N TYR A 245 2.69 12.04 0.21
CA TYR A 245 2.64 12.66 -1.13
C TYR A 245 2.23 14.13 -1.07
N ARG A 246 1.18 14.46 -0.31
CA ARG A 246 0.68 15.84 -0.15
C ARG A 246 1.74 16.75 0.46
N THR A 247 2.44 16.27 1.49
CA THR A 247 3.48 17.03 2.21
C THR A 247 4.66 17.35 1.30
N ILE A 248 5.14 16.37 0.52
CA ILE A 248 6.23 16.58 -0.46
C ILE A 248 5.86 17.71 -1.42
N LEU A 249 4.65 17.64 -1.99
CA LEU A 249 4.19 18.66 -2.93
C LEU A 249 4.05 20.05 -2.31
N HIS A 250 3.61 20.14 -1.06
CA HIS A 250 3.56 21.43 -0.35
C HIS A 250 4.95 22.01 -0.15
N ILE A 251 5.93 21.19 0.24
CA ILE A 251 7.31 21.64 0.44
C ILE A 251 7.94 22.05 -0.89
N GLU A 252 7.74 21.28 -1.96
CA GLU A 252 8.21 21.63 -3.31
C GLU A 252 7.63 22.98 -3.77
N ARG A 253 6.31 23.19 -3.65
CA ARG A 253 5.67 24.46 -4.01
C ARG A 253 6.18 25.63 -3.18
N ALA A 254 6.43 25.43 -1.89
CA ALA A 254 6.97 26.48 -1.02
C ALA A 254 8.39 26.90 -1.44
N LYS A 255 9.22 25.95 -1.90
CA LYS A 255 10.56 26.25 -2.44
C LYS A 255 10.49 27.10 -3.71
N PHE A 256 9.54 26.83 -4.61
CA PHE A 256 9.39 27.62 -5.83
C PHE A 256 8.82 29.02 -5.57
N LYS A 257 7.90 29.17 -4.60
CA LYS A 257 7.38 30.51 -4.23
C LYS A 257 8.39 31.36 -3.46
N GLY A 258 9.39 30.75 -2.85
CA GLY A 258 10.44 31.44 -2.08
C GLY A 258 11.75 31.67 -2.85
N ALA A 259 11.83 31.27 -4.12
CA ALA A 259 12.94 31.64 -4.98
C ALA A 259 12.72 33.10 -5.43
N PRO A 260 13.59 34.06 -5.07
CA PRO A 260 13.57 35.35 -5.75
C PRO A 260 13.79 35.10 -7.23
N ASP A 261 13.04 35.79 -8.09
CA ASP A 261 13.25 35.80 -9.53
C ASP A 261 14.68 36.30 -9.81
N SER A 262 15.66 35.40 -9.82
CA SER A 262 17.06 35.72 -10.14
C SER A 262 17.25 36.00 -11.65
N GLN A 263 16.18 36.38 -12.35
CA GLN A 263 16.16 36.73 -13.76
C GLN A 263 15.36 38.02 -14.06
N SER A 264 14.75 38.71 -13.08
CA SER A 264 14.17 40.04 -13.32
C SER A 264 15.16 41.19 -13.15
N ASP A 265 16.23 41.01 -12.35
CA ASP A 265 17.08 42.14 -11.94
C ASP A 265 18.30 42.38 -12.85
N ALA A 266 18.41 41.64 -13.97
CA ALA A 266 19.53 41.77 -14.91
C ALA A 266 19.21 42.61 -16.17
N TYR A 267 17.99 43.15 -16.30
CA TYR A 267 17.57 43.91 -17.49
C TYR A 267 17.15 45.36 -17.25
N GLU A 268 17.25 45.90 -16.03
CA GLU A 268 16.83 47.29 -15.72
C GLU A 268 17.96 48.34 -15.66
N PHE A 269 19.18 48.02 -16.09
CA PHE A 269 20.23 49.04 -16.25
C PHE A 269 20.92 48.96 -17.61
N ARG A 270 20.20 49.39 -18.66
CA ARG A 270 20.75 49.96 -19.91
C ARG A 270 19.60 50.56 -20.73
N GLY A 271 19.20 51.77 -20.35
CA GLY A 271 18.33 52.67 -21.10
C GLY A 271 18.79 54.09 -20.84
#